data_AF-A0A496BVJ2-F1
#
_entry.id   AF-A0A496BVJ2-F1
#
_cell.length_a   1.000
_cell.length_b   1.000
_cell.length_c   1.000
_cell.angle_alpha   90.00
_cell.angle_beta   90.00
_cell.angle_gamma   90.00
#
_symmetry.space_group_name_H-M   'P 1'
#
loop_
_entity.id
_entity.type
_entity.pdbx_description
1 polymer ?
#
loop_
_entity_poly.entity_id
_entity_poly.type
_entity_poly.pdbx_seq_one_letter_code
_entity_poly.pdbx_strand_id
1 'polypeptide(L)'
;MSQIVLGKVAFVDKGVYATASTYNTFDFVVTDDSCYLCVKDGNKNHPLTDTAWWKCIARGTQATEAAKTALAEANKAIEATRNAISAAGLANAKALEAGKQADLAGRASDEALAAAVEAEAMISEGNAQIASMKAAEQSLMSQALLAPTRMELKYVKRITLGNAVAQKIAVSLFPAYVLPNVIFQQAFYSGDALYVDPRGNLTVRKTGTATIHVIPSHNTSLSQTIVIEVTAPVIRKAGSVMRFLSGSRIRKV
;
A
#
# COMPACT_ATOMS: atom_id res chain seq x y z
N MET A 1 61.91 -109.32 -18.12
CA MET A 1 61.93 -107.85 -18.22
C MET A 1 62.07 -107.31 -16.80
N SER A 2 63.20 -106.66 -16.49
CA SER A 2 63.40 -106.00 -15.20
C SER A 2 62.55 -104.73 -15.17
N GLN A 3 61.61 -104.65 -14.24
CA GLN A 3 60.73 -103.48 -14.09
C GLN A 3 61.52 -102.40 -13.35
N ILE A 4 61.88 -101.32 -14.03
CA ILE A 4 62.50 -100.15 -13.39
C ILE A 4 61.42 -99.46 -12.56
N VAL A 5 61.60 -99.44 -11.24
CA VAL A 5 60.72 -98.68 -10.33
C VAL A 5 61.06 -97.20 -10.50
N LEU A 6 60.24 -96.48 -11.24
CA LEU A 6 60.45 -95.05 -11.56
C LEU A 6 60.08 -94.11 -10.40
N GLY A 7 59.78 -94.63 -9.21
CA GLY A 7 59.21 -93.86 -8.11
C GLY A 7 57.81 -93.34 -8.45
N LYS A 8 57.31 -92.39 -7.66
CA LYS A 8 56.05 -91.71 -7.97
C LYS A 8 56.26 -90.78 -9.17
N VAL A 9 55.59 -91.07 -10.28
CA VAL A 9 55.79 -90.40 -11.58
C VAL A 9 54.66 -89.46 -11.99
N ALA A 10 53.69 -89.22 -11.11
CA ALA A 10 52.52 -88.40 -11.41
C ALA A 10 52.19 -87.44 -10.26
N PHE A 11 51.64 -86.28 -10.64
CA PHE A 11 51.04 -85.35 -9.70
C PHE A 11 49.80 -85.98 -9.05
N VAL A 12 49.66 -85.81 -7.74
CA VAL A 12 48.52 -86.33 -6.97
C VAL A 12 47.88 -85.20 -6.18
N ASP A 13 46.59 -84.99 -6.37
CA ASP A 13 45.81 -84.02 -5.60
C ASP A 13 45.57 -84.55 -4.19
N LYS A 14 45.93 -83.75 -3.18
CA LYS A 14 45.70 -84.04 -1.77
C LYS A 14 44.64 -83.14 -1.15
N GLY A 15 44.01 -82.27 -1.94
CA GLY A 15 42.97 -81.35 -1.50
C GLY A 15 43.53 -80.23 -0.62
N VAL A 16 42.73 -79.78 0.34
CA VAL A 16 43.09 -78.66 1.22
C VAL A 16 44.27 -79.02 2.12
N TYR A 17 45.26 -78.13 2.21
CA TYR A 17 46.40 -78.33 3.10
C TYR A 17 45.96 -78.52 4.57
N ALA A 18 46.42 -79.62 5.16
CA ALA A 18 46.27 -79.93 6.59
C ALA A 18 47.64 -80.24 7.21
N THR A 19 47.96 -79.59 8.33
CA THR A 19 49.26 -79.67 9.01
C THR A 19 49.62 -81.08 9.48
N ALA A 20 48.63 -81.85 9.98
CA ALA A 20 48.83 -83.19 10.53
C ALA A 20 49.01 -84.30 9.48
N SER A 21 48.73 -84.00 8.20
CA SER A 21 48.86 -84.95 7.09
C SER A 21 50.31 -85.08 6.63
N THR A 22 50.68 -86.25 6.10
CA THR A 22 51.97 -86.48 5.45
C THR A 22 51.80 -86.42 3.94
N TYR A 23 52.65 -85.62 3.29
CA TYR A 23 52.71 -85.44 1.84
C TYR A 23 54.04 -85.96 1.31
N ASN A 24 54.01 -86.47 0.09
CA ASN A 24 55.18 -86.97 -0.61
C ASN A 24 55.47 -86.15 -1.87
N THR A 25 56.63 -86.37 -2.46
CA THR A 25 57.03 -85.73 -3.72
C THR A 25 55.91 -85.86 -4.75
N PHE A 26 55.64 -84.77 -5.46
CA PHE A 26 54.56 -84.63 -6.44
C PHE A 26 53.12 -84.65 -5.89
N ASP A 27 52.91 -84.71 -4.57
CA ASP A 27 51.62 -84.31 -4.01
C ASP A 27 51.43 -82.80 -4.14
N PHE A 28 50.25 -82.35 -4.52
CA PHE A 28 49.89 -80.93 -4.44
C PHE A 28 48.69 -80.72 -3.53
N VAL A 29 48.66 -79.55 -2.91
CA VAL A 29 47.59 -79.09 -2.02
C VAL A 29 47.10 -77.72 -2.47
N VAL A 30 45.84 -77.44 -2.14
CA VAL A 30 45.20 -76.16 -2.41
C VAL A 30 44.93 -75.40 -1.11
N THR A 31 44.97 -74.08 -1.20
CA THR A 31 44.40 -73.14 -0.24
C THR A 31 43.23 -72.42 -0.90
N ASP A 32 42.58 -71.50 -0.18
CA ASP A 32 41.47 -70.70 -0.73
C ASP A 32 41.87 -69.89 -1.98
N ASP A 33 43.16 -69.62 -2.16
CA ASP A 33 43.66 -68.78 -3.25
C ASP A 33 44.93 -69.30 -3.94
N SER A 34 45.56 -70.39 -3.52
CA SER A 34 46.87 -70.78 -4.03
C SER A 34 47.05 -72.31 -4.08
N CYS A 35 48.00 -72.77 -4.89
CA CYS A 35 48.33 -74.19 -5.03
C CYS A 35 49.82 -74.40 -4.77
N TYR A 36 50.13 -75.44 -4.00
CA TYR A 36 51.50 -75.76 -3.58
C TYR A 36 51.81 -77.22 -3.87
N LEU A 37 53.01 -77.47 -4.39
CA LEU A 37 53.54 -78.79 -4.70
C LEU A 37 54.56 -79.19 -3.63
N CYS A 38 54.45 -80.41 -3.12
CA CYS A 38 55.43 -80.99 -2.21
C CYS A 38 56.69 -81.44 -2.98
N VAL A 39 57.85 -81.01 -2.49
CA VAL A 39 59.15 -81.18 -3.16
C VAL A 39 59.86 -82.48 -2.75
N LYS A 40 59.51 -83.07 -1.59
CA LYS A 40 60.20 -84.23 -0.99
C LYS A 40 59.22 -85.17 -0.29
N ASP A 41 59.63 -86.43 -0.14
CA ASP A 41 58.87 -87.42 0.61
C ASP A 41 58.85 -87.15 2.12
N GLY A 42 57.77 -87.51 2.80
CA GLY A 42 57.66 -87.42 4.25
C GLY A 42 57.39 -86.01 4.80
N ASN A 43 56.90 -85.09 3.99
CA ASN A 43 56.55 -83.74 4.42
C ASN A 43 55.36 -83.75 5.39
N LYS A 44 55.62 -83.44 6.67
CA LYS A 44 54.61 -83.36 7.73
C LYS A 44 54.89 -82.16 8.62
N ASN A 45 53.86 -81.42 9.03
CA ASN A 45 53.98 -80.23 9.89
C ASN A 45 54.85 -79.07 9.34
N HIS A 46 55.27 -79.07 8.06
CA HIS A 46 55.97 -77.92 7.48
C HIS A 46 54.99 -76.90 6.89
N PRO A 47 55.11 -75.61 7.23
CA PRO A 47 54.23 -74.57 6.71
C PRO A 47 54.42 -74.38 5.20
N LEU A 48 53.37 -73.94 4.49
CA LEU A 48 53.40 -73.70 3.03
C LEU A 48 54.40 -72.61 2.61
N THR A 49 54.90 -71.80 3.56
CA THR A 49 55.97 -70.82 3.36
C THR A 49 57.37 -71.44 3.34
N ASP A 50 57.53 -72.69 3.80
CA ASP A 50 58.80 -73.40 3.81
C ASP A 50 59.13 -73.92 2.41
N THR A 51 59.90 -73.11 1.68
CA THR A 51 60.27 -73.39 0.28
C THR A 51 61.16 -74.63 0.09
N ALA A 52 61.74 -75.17 1.17
CA ALA A 52 62.50 -76.42 1.10
C ALA A 52 61.60 -77.66 0.97
N TRP A 53 60.32 -77.53 1.31
CA TRP A 53 59.32 -78.60 1.31
C TRP A 53 58.15 -78.32 0.36
N TRP A 54 57.85 -77.05 0.12
CA TRP A 54 56.74 -76.60 -0.72
C TRP A 54 57.19 -75.68 -1.85
N LYS A 55 56.70 -75.93 -3.06
CA LYS A 55 56.82 -75.03 -4.20
C LYS A 55 55.45 -74.50 -4.55
N CYS A 56 55.23 -73.19 -4.44
CA CYS A 56 54.03 -72.56 -4.97
C CYS A 56 54.02 -72.70 -6.50
N ILE A 57 52.99 -73.36 -7.04
CA ILE A 57 52.83 -73.62 -8.47
C ILE A 57 51.75 -72.74 -9.11
N ALA A 58 50.81 -72.25 -8.31
CA ALA A 58 49.86 -71.21 -8.71
C ALA A 58 49.57 -70.32 -7.50
N ARG A 59 49.57 -69.00 -7.69
CA ARG A 59 49.41 -68.01 -6.63
C ARG A 59 48.27 -67.06 -6.98
N GLY A 60 47.10 -67.28 -6.42
CA GLY A 60 45.91 -66.44 -6.60
C GLY A 60 45.77 -65.35 -5.54
N THR A 61 46.58 -65.32 -4.47
CA THR A 61 46.64 -64.19 -3.51
C THR A 61 46.76 -62.84 -4.22
N GLN A 62 47.58 -62.77 -5.28
CA GLN A 62 47.75 -61.55 -6.08
C GLN A 62 46.45 -61.12 -6.78
N ALA A 63 45.67 -62.07 -7.30
CA ALA A 63 44.38 -61.80 -7.93
C ALA A 63 43.33 -61.39 -6.89
N THR A 64 43.31 -62.05 -5.73
CA THR A 64 42.41 -61.74 -4.61
C THR A 64 42.65 -60.34 -4.06
N GLU A 65 43.92 -59.95 -3.83
CA GLU A 65 44.26 -58.61 -3.36
C GLU A 65 43.93 -57.54 -4.42
N ALA A 66 44.22 -57.80 -5.70
CA ALA A 66 43.82 -56.90 -6.78
C ALA A 66 42.29 -56.71 -6.84
N ALA A 67 41.51 -57.77 -6.65
CA ALA A 67 40.05 -57.71 -6.60
C ALA A 67 39.54 -56.89 -5.39
N LYS A 68 40.15 -57.06 -4.21
CA LYS A 68 39.83 -56.24 -3.01
C LYS A 68 40.12 -54.77 -3.26
N THR A 69 41.27 -54.44 -3.84
CA THR A 69 41.61 -53.05 -4.19
C THR A 69 40.62 -52.46 -5.20
N ALA A 70 40.26 -53.22 -6.25
CA ALA A 70 39.29 -52.78 -7.24
C ALA A 70 37.90 -52.53 -6.63
N LEU A 71 37.45 -53.40 -5.71
CA LEU A 71 36.19 -53.23 -4.99
C LEU A 71 36.20 -51.98 -4.09
N ALA A 72 37.31 -51.74 -3.38
CA ALA A 72 37.46 -50.56 -2.54
C ALA A 72 37.40 -49.26 -3.36
N GLU A 73 38.08 -49.21 -4.51
CA GLU A 73 38.04 -48.06 -5.42
C GLU A 73 36.67 -47.88 -6.07
N ALA A 74 35.98 -48.96 -6.45
CA ALA A 74 34.61 -48.89 -6.93
C ALA A 74 33.66 -48.28 -5.89
N ASN A 75 33.80 -48.66 -4.62
CA ASN A 75 32.99 -48.09 -3.53
C ASN A 75 33.27 -46.59 -3.33
N LYS A 76 34.54 -46.16 -3.37
CA LYS A 76 34.88 -44.73 -3.33
C LYS A 76 34.26 -43.96 -4.50
N ALA A 77 34.28 -44.53 -5.70
CA ALA A 77 33.67 -43.91 -6.88
C ALA A 77 32.14 -43.78 -6.73
N ILE A 78 31.47 -44.79 -6.15
CA ILE A 78 30.03 -44.74 -5.85
C ILE A 78 29.72 -43.62 -4.85
N GLU A 79 30.50 -43.49 -3.78
CA GLU A 79 30.32 -42.40 -2.80
C GLU A 79 30.54 -41.02 -3.42
N ALA A 80 31.60 -40.86 -4.21
CA ALA A 80 31.86 -39.62 -4.94
C ALA A 80 30.71 -39.26 -5.88
N THR A 81 30.14 -40.26 -6.57
CA THR A 81 28.99 -40.08 -7.46
C THR A 81 27.74 -39.66 -6.68
N ARG A 82 27.47 -40.28 -5.52
CA ARG A 82 26.34 -39.87 -4.65
C ARG A 82 26.49 -38.44 -4.16
N ASN A 83 27.69 -38.03 -3.76
CA ASN A 83 27.97 -36.67 -3.34
C ASN A 83 27.77 -35.67 -4.49
N ALA A 84 28.20 -36.02 -5.71
CA ALA A 84 27.99 -35.20 -6.89
C ALA A 84 26.50 -35.05 -7.25
N ILE A 85 25.72 -36.14 -7.17
CA ILE A 85 24.27 -36.11 -7.40
C ILE A 85 23.57 -35.21 -6.36
N SER A 86 23.95 -35.33 -5.09
CA SER A 86 23.41 -34.49 -4.01
C SER A 86 23.73 -33.01 -4.24
N ALA A 87 24.99 -32.70 -4.58
CA ALA A 87 25.41 -31.34 -4.89
C ALA A 87 24.67 -30.74 -6.09
N ALA A 88 24.48 -31.53 -7.15
CA ALA A 88 23.70 -31.12 -8.33
C ALA A 88 22.23 -30.86 -7.97
N GLY A 89 21.63 -31.70 -7.12
CA GLY A 89 20.27 -31.49 -6.61
C GLY A 89 20.13 -30.18 -5.82
N LEU A 90 21.08 -29.91 -4.93
CA LEU A 90 21.11 -28.64 -4.18
C LEU A 90 21.31 -27.42 -5.09
N ALA A 91 22.17 -27.53 -6.10
CA ALA A 91 22.37 -26.46 -7.08
C ALA A 91 21.09 -26.18 -7.87
N ASN A 92 20.37 -27.23 -8.30
CA ASN A 92 19.10 -27.09 -9.00
C ASN A 92 18.01 -26.45 -8.13
N ALA A 93 17.93 -26.84 -6.85
CA ALA A 93 17.00 -26.23 -5.90
C ALA A 93 17.28 -24.72 -5.72
N LYS A 94 18.55 -24.35 -5.55
CA LYS A 94 18.97 -22.93 -5.45
C LYS A 94 18.68 -22.15 -6.73
N ALA A 95 18.89 -22.75 -7.90
CA ALA A 95 18.56 -22.12 -9.18
C ALA A 95 17.05 -21.85 -9.32
N LEU A 96 16.21 -22.81 -8.91
CA LEU A 96 14.76 -22.64 -8.91
C LEU A 96 14.32 -21.53 -7.94
N GLU A 97 14.92 -21.46 -6.75
CA GLU A 97 14.63 -20.42 -5.77
C GLU A 97 15.07 -19.04 -6.28
N ALA A 98 16.25 -18.94 -6.89
CA ALA A 98 16.71 -17.71 -7.54
C ALA A 98 15.75 -17.25 -8.66
N GLY A 99 15.22 -18.19 -9.46
CA GLY A 99 14.20 -17.89 -10.47
C GLY A 99 12.93 -17.29 -9.85
N LYS A 100 12.41 -17.90 -8.77
CA LYS A 100 11.24 -17.35 -8.05
C LYS A 100 11.50 -15.95 -7.49
N GLN A 101 12.69 -15.69 -6.96
CA GLN A 101 13.05 -14.37 -6.44
C GLN A 101 13.16 -13.34 -7.58
N ALA A 102 13.68 -13.72 -8.74
CA ALA A 102 13.70 -12.87 -9.92
C ALA A 102 12.28 -12.52 -10.40
N ASP A 103 11.37 -13.49 -10.43
CA ASP A 103 9.96 -13.26 -10.79
C ASP A 103 9.25 -12.31 -9.80
N LEU A 104 9.50 -12.49 -8.50
CA LEU A 104 8.97 -11.59 -7.46
C LEU A 104 9.52 -10.17 -7.61
N ALA A 105 10.82 -10.03 -7.90
CA ALA A 105 11.44 -8.74 -8.14
C ALA A 105 10.89 -8.06 -9.40
N GLY A 106 10.65 -8.83 -10.48
CA GLY A 106 10.01 -8.35 -11.70
C GLY A 106 8.61 -7.81 -11.42
N ARG A 107 7.78 -8.57 -10.71
CA ARG A 107 6.44 -8.12 -10.30
C ARG A 107 6.46 -6.87 -9.44
N ALA A 108 7.36 -6.80 -8.45
CA ALA A 108 7.48 -5.62 -7.60
C ALA A 108 7.89 -4.38 -8.42
N SER A 109 8.73 -4.55 -9.44
CA SER A 109 9.08 -3.49 -10.39
C SER A 109 7.88 -3.03 -11.21
N ASP A 110 7.06 -3.95 -11.72
CA ASP A 110 5.85 -3.62 -12.49
C ASP A 110 4.81 -2.90 -11.62
N GLU A 111 4.60 -3.37 -10.38
CA GLU A 111 3.70 -2.73 -9.40
C GLU A 111 4.18 -1.31 -9.06
N ALA A 112 5.49 -1.11 -8.87
CA ALA A 112 6.05 0.22 -8.63
C ALA A 112 5.88 1.16 -9.82
N LEU A 113 6.05 0.66 -11.05
CA LEU A 113 5.84 1.44 -12.27
C LEU A 113 4.37 1.86 -12.41
N ALA A 114 3.44 0.94 -12.15
CA ALA A 114 2.01 1.23 -12.18
C ALA A 114 1.64 2.32 -11.16
N ALA A 115 2.15 2.21 -9.92
CA ALA A 115 1.92 3.22 -8.89
C ALA A 115 2.50 4.59 -9.25
N ALA A 116 3.66 4.63 -9.91
CA ALA A 116 4.25 5.88 -10.40
C ALA A 116 3.37 6.55 -11.46
N VAL A 117 2.84 5.79 -12.42
CA VAL A 117 1.92 6.29 -13.45
C VAL A 117 0.63 6.83 -12.83
N GLU A 118 0.06 6.13 -11.84
CA GLU A 118 -1.13 6.60 -11.13
C GLU A 118 -0.87 7.89 -10.35
N ALA A 119 0.30 8.00 -9.70
CA ALA A 119 0.70 9.22 -9.00
C ALA A 119 0.86 10.41 -9.96
N GLU A 120 1.45 10.20 -11.15
CA GLU A 120 1.56 11.24 -12.18
C GLU A 120 0.18 11.70 -12.67
N ALA A 121 -0.75 10.76 -12.88
CA ALA A 121 -2.13 11.09 -13.24
C ALA A 121 -2.82 11.92 -12.15
N MET A 122 -2.71 11.52 -10.89
CA MET A 122 -3.27 12.28 -9.75
C MET A 122 -2.68 13.68 -9.64
N ILE A 123 -1.37 13.85 -9.86
CA ILE A 123 -0.72 15.17 -9.86
C ILE A 123 -1.26 16.04 -10.99
N SER A 124 -1.43 15.46 -12.19
CA SER A 124 -2.00 16.18 -13.34
C SER A 124 -3.43 16.65 -13.07
N GLU A 125 -4.28 15.76 -12.54
CA GLU A 125 -5.65 16.08 -12.16
C GLU A 125 -5.70 17.14 -11.05
N GLY A 126 -4.86 17.00 -10.02
CA GLY A 126 -4.74 17.97 -8.93
C GLY A 126 -4.33 19.36 -9.44
N ASN A 127 -3.37 19.43 -10.36
CA ASN A 127 -2.97 20.68 -10.99
C ASN A 127 -4.11 21.31 -11.81
N ALA A 128 -4.88 20.52 -12.55
CA ALA A 128 -6.05 20.99 -13.29
C ALA A 128 -7.13 21.53 -12.34
N GLN A 129 -7.35 20.85 -11.21
CA GLN A 129 -8.30 21.30 -10.19
C GLN A 129 -7.87 22.62 -9.54
N ILE A 130 -6.59 22.77 -9.19
CA ILE A 130 -6.03 24.03 -8.67
C ILE A 130 -6.21 25.16 -9.69
N ALA A 131 -5.94 24.92 -10.97
CA ALA A 131 -6.15 25.92 -12.02
C ALA A 131 -7.61 26.36 -12.12
N SER A 132 -8.55 25.41 -12.05
CA SER A 132 -10.00 25.70 -12.05
C SER A 132 -10.42 26.51 -10.83
N MET A 133 -9.89 26.19 -9.65
CA MET A 133 -10.19 26.90 -8.41
C MET A 133 -9.65 28.33 -8.45
N LYS A 134 -8.43 28.53 -8.96
CA LYS A 134 -7.88 29.88 -9.16
C LYS A 134 -8.71 30.71 -10.13
N ALA A 135 -9.19 30.12 -11.21
CA ALA A 135 -10.08 30.80 -12.15
C ALA A 135 -11.42 31.18 -11.48
N ALA A 136 -12.01 30.29 -10.68
CA ALA A 136 -13.22 30.56 -9.93
C ALA A 136 -13.01 31.67 -8.87
N GLU A 137 -11.88 31.66 -8.16
CA GLU A 137 -11.50 32.69 -7.18
C GLU A 137 -11.36 34.06 -7.85
N GLN A 138 -10.64 34.14 -8.97
CA GLN A 138 -10.50 35.39 -9.74
C GLN A 138 -11.86 35.92 -10.24
N SER A 139 -12.73 35.03 -10.72
CA SER A 139 -14.09 35.39 -11.12
C SER A 139 -14.88 35.96 -9.94
N LEU A 140 -14.83 35.31 -8.77
CA LEU A 140 -15.53 35.78 -7.57
C LEU A 140 -15.01 37.14 -7.10
N MET A 141 -13.68 37.32 -7.04
CA MET A 141 -13.09 38.61 -6.67
C MET A 141 -13.52 39.73 -7.62
N SER A 142 -13.55 39.45 -8.94
CA SER A 142 -14.00 40.43 -9.93
C SER A 142 -15.45 40.86 -9.72
N GLN A 143 -16.33 39.96 -9.28
CA GLN A 143 -17.74 40.25 -9.03
C GLN A 143 -17.96 41.03 -7.72
N ALA A 144 -17.18 40.75 -6.67
CA ALA A 144 -17.29 41.43 -5.38
C ALA A 144 -16.84 42.91 -5.45
N LEU A 145 -16.00 43.28 -6.42
CA LEU A 145 -15.57 44.67 -6.66
C LEU A 145 -16.54 45.48 -7.53
N LEU A 146 -17.59 44.87 -8.09
CA LEU A 146 -18.55 45.60 -8.92
C LEU A 146 -19.47 46.45 -8.05
N ALA A 147 -19.44 47.76 -8.28
CA ALA A 147 -20.34 48.69 -7.65
C ALA A 147 -21.80 48.42 -8.08
N PRO A 148 -22.79 48.55 -7.18
CA PRO A 148 -24.18 48.41 -7.56
C PRO A 148 -24.58 49.49 -8.57
N THR A 149 -25.47 49.13 -9.51
CA THR A 149 -25.99 50.03 -10.56
C THR A 149 -27.43 50.48 -10.32
N ARG A 150 -28.17 49.75 -9.49
CA ARG A 150 -29.53 50.13 -9.06
C ARG A 150 -29.76 49.77 -7.59
N MET A 151 -30.55 50.60 -6.92
CA MET A 151 -30.99 50.39 -5.55
C MET A 151 -32.51 50.50 -5.47
N GLU A 152 -33.14 49.62 -4.70
CA GLU A 152 -34.56 49.67 -4.39
C GLU A 152 -34.78 49.73 -2.88
N LEU A 153 -35.72 50.59 -2.46
CA LEU A 153 -36.06 50.81 -1.07
C LEU A 153 -37.51 50.44 -0.82
N LYS A 154 -37.76 49.62 0.20
CA LYS A 154 -39.09 49.31 0.69
C LYS A 154 -39.23 49.83 2.12
N TYR A 155 -40.12 50.79 2.31
CA TYR A 155 -40.35 51.45 3.60
C TYR A 155 -41.78 51.96 3.71
N VAL A 156 -42.21 52.23 4.95
CA VAL A 156 -43.52 52.83 5.23
C VAL A 156 -43.39 54.35 5.22
N LYS A 157 -44.09 55.01 4.30
CA LYS A 157 -44.02 56.48 4.13
C LYS A 157 -44.65 57.27 5.27
N ARG A 158 -45.65 56.70 5.95
CA ARG A 158 -46.37 57.34 7.07
C ARG A 158 -46.47 56.40 8.26
N ILE A 159 -45.98 56.84 9.41
CA ILE A 159 -46.00 56.09 10.66
C ILE A 159 -46.83 56.87 11.69
N THR A 160 -47.58 56.16 12.52
CA THR A 160 -48.36 56.76 13.60
C THR A 160 -47.53 56.83 14.88
N LEU A 161 -47.60 57.95 15.62
CA LEU A 161 -46.94 58.10 16.92
C LEU A 161 -47.51 57.08 17.93
N GLY A 162 -46.63 56.32 18.58
CA GLY A 162 -47.00 55.24 19.51
C GLY A 162 -47.33 53.91 18.82
N ASN A 163 -47.02 53.76 17.53
CA ASN A 163 -47.10 52.46 16.85
C ASN A 163 -46.15 51.45 17.51
N ALA A 164 -46.69 50.33 17.98
CA ALA A 164 -45.92 49.26 18.62
C ALA A 164 -45.23 48.31 17.61
N VAL A 165 -45.55 48.41 16.32
CA VAL A 165 -44.93 47.60 15.27
C VAL A 165 -43.59 48.22 14.86
N ALA A 166 -42.51 47.47 15.03
CA ALA A 166 -41.18 47.85 14.55
C ALA A 166 -41.20 48.06 13.03
N GLN A 167 -40.73 49.21 12.58
CA GLN A 167 -40.61 49.55 11.16
C GLN A 167 -39.15 49.56 10.75
N LYS A 168 -38.87 49.16 9.51
CA LYS A 168 -37.52 49.09 8.95
C LYS A 168 -37.52 49.54 7.50
N ILE A 169 -36.42 50.16 7.08
CA ILE A 169 -36.13 50.39 5.66
C ILE A 169 -35.43 49.14 5.13
N ALA A 170 -36.09 48.40 4.23
CA ALA A 170 -35.46 47.30 3.53
C ALA A 170 -34.81 47.81 2.24
N VAL A 171 -33.58 47.36 1.98
CA VAL A 171 -32.78 47.79 0.83
C VAL A 171 -32.42 46.58 -0.03
N SER A 172 -32.51 46.74 -1.35
CA SER A 172 -32.07 45.75 -2.33
C SER A 172 -31.14 46.42 -3.33
N LEU A 173 -29.90 45.93 -3.43
CA LEU A 173 -28.92 46.39 -4.39
C LEU A 173 -28.87 45.44 -5.58
N PHE A 174 -28.72 45.99 -6.77
CA PHE A 174 -28.63 45.24 -8.00
C PHE A 174 -27.31 45.53 -8.72
N PRO A 175 -26.69 44.49 -9.29
CA PRO A 175 -27.14 43.10 -9.32
C PRO A 175 -27.06 42.37 -7.96
N ALA A 176 -27.82 41.29 -7.77
CA ALA A 176 -28.03 40.67 -6.44
C ALA A 176 -26.76 40.02 -5.83
N TYR A 177 -25.72 39.83 -6.62
CA TYR A 177 -24.41 39.34 -6.16
C TYR A 177 -23.57 40.41 -5.43
N VAL A 178 -23.98 41.68 -5.48
CA VAL A 178 -23.32 42.76 -4.74
C VAL A 178 -23.69 42.68 -3.26
N LEU A 179 -22.70 42.86 -2.38
CA LEU A 179 -22.92 42.85 -0.95
C LEU A 179 -23.86 44.01 -0.53
N PRO A 180 -24.93 43.76 0.26
CA PRO A 180 -25.97 44.74 0.58
C PRO A 180 -25.56 45.73 1.69
N ASN A 181 -24.35 46.29 1.60
CA ASN A 181 -23.83 47.23 2.60
C ASN A 181 -24.27 48.66 2.29
N VAL A 182 -25.00 49.26 3.23
CA VAL A 182 -25.67 50.55 3.05
C VAL A 182 -25.59 51.36 4.34
N ILE A 183 -25.35 52.65 4.20
CA ILE A 183 -25.29 53.63 5.27
C ILE A 183 -26.60 54.42 5.27
N PHE A 184 -27.21 54.54 6.44
CA PHE A 184 -28.36 55.41 6.68
C PHE A 184 -27.88 56.69 7.34
N GLN A 185 -28.09 57.83 6.67
CA GLN A 185 -27.72 59.13 7.19
C GLN A 185 -28.94 60.02 7.31
N GLN A 186 -29.15 60.59 8.49
CA GLN A 186 -30.24 61.53 8.73
C GLN A 186 -29.84 62.93 8.21
N ALA A 187 -30.70 63.58 7.43
CA ALA A 187 -30.35 64.88 6.84
C ALA A 187 -30.24 65.96 7.93
N PHE A 188 -29.24 66.86 7.82
CA PHE A 188 -28.94 67.87 8.85
C PHE A 188 -30.09 68.85 9.15
N TYR A 189 -30.96 69.12 8.16
CA TYR A 189 -32.17 69.94 8.30
C TYR A 189 -33.48 69.14 8.28
N SER A 190 -33.40 67.83 8.47
CA SER A 190 -34.56 66.97 8.62
C SER A 190 -35.20 67.20 10.00
N GLY A 191 -36.53 67.17 10.08
CA GLY A 191 -37.18 67.04 11.39
C GLY A 191 -36.72 65.78 12.13
N ASP A 192 -36.67 65.86 13.45
CA ASP A 192 -36.26 64.83 14.42
C ASP A 192 -37.44 63.91 14.82
N ALA A 193 -38.40 63.73 13.90
CA ALA A 193 -39.62 62.97 14.12
C ALA A 193 -39.35 61.48 14.41
N LEU A 194 -38.26 60.94 13.86
CA LEU A 194 -37.81 59.56 14.05
C LEU A 194 -36.29 59.49 13.98
N TYR A 195 -35.72 58.37 14.42
CA TYR A 195 -34.30 58.03 14.32
C TYR A 195 -34.15 56.72 13.54
N VAL A 196 -33.12 56.64 12.71
CA VAL A 196 -32.75 55.41 12.01
C VAL A 196 -31.42 54.90 12.57
N ASP A 197 -31.38 53.62 12.93
CA ASP A 197 -30.14 52.98 13.37
C ASP A 197 -29.26 52.57 12.16
N PRO A 198 -27.98 52.22 12.37
CA PRO A 198 -27.11 51.76 11.28
C PRO A 198 -27.60 50.50 10.55
N ARG A 199 -28.57 49.77 11.09
CA ARG A 199 -29.17 48.57 10.48
C ARG A 199 -30.49 48.87 9.75
N GLY A 200 -30.91 50.14 9.69
CA GLY A 200 -32.13 50.61 9.02
C GLY A 200 -33.42 50.50 9.83
N ASN A 201 -33.34 50.15 11.12
CA ASN A 201 -34.52 50.10 12.00
C ASN A 201 -34.94 51.51 12.42
N LEU A 202 -36.25 51.73 12.52
CA LEU A 202 -36.82 53.05 12.78
C LEU A 202 -37.37 53.14 14.21
N THR A 203 -36.98 54.20 14.91
CA THR A 203 -37.49 54.56 16.24
C THR A 203 -38.25 55.88 16.14
N VAL A 204 -39.57 55.85 16.36
CA VAL A 204 -40.42 57.04 16.33
C VAL A 204 -40.23 57.85 17.61
N ARG A 205 -40.06 59.17 17.49
CA ARG A 205 -39.85 60.09 18.62
C ARG A 205 -41.00 61.07 18.81
N LYS A 206 -41.38 61.78 17.74
CA LYS A 206 -42.44 62.79 17.78
C LYS A 206 -43.11 62.95 16.41
N THR A 207 -44.24 63.65 16.38
CA THR A 207 -44.90 64.00 15.11
C THR A 207 -44.07 64.97 14.29
N GLY A 208 -44.10 64.82 12.96
CA GLY A 208 -43.33 65.63 12.01
C GLY A 208 -42.77 64.77 10.89
N THR A 209 -41.90 65.32 10.05
CA THR A 209 -41.26 64.58 8.95
C THR A 209 -39.80 64.34 9.25
N ALA A 210 -39.27 63.19 8.84
CA ALA A 210 -37.83 62.97 8.78
C ALA A 210 -37.38 62.52 7.39
N THR A 211 -36.24 63.06 6.96
CA THR A 211 -35.55 62.79 5.71
C THR A 211 -34.31 61.94 6.01
N ILE A 212 -34.20 60.82 5.30
CA ILE A 212 -33.08 59.88 5.43
C ILE A 212 -32.44 59.70 4.06
N HIS A 213 -31.13 59.84 4.00
CA HIS A 213 -30.30 59.44 2.88
C HIS A 213 -29.86 57.99 3.06
N VAL A 214 -30.05 57.20 2.02
CA VAL A 214 -29.65 55.81 1.95
C VAL A 214 -28.54 55.70 0.91
N ILE A 215 -27.34 55.31 1.34
CA ILE A 215 -26.11 55.39 0.54
C ILE A 215 -25.41 54.03 0.58
N PRO A 216 -25.28 53.30 -0.54
CA PRO A 216 -24.46 52.09 -0.61
C PRO A 216 -23.00 52.41 -0.26
N SER A 217 -22.32 51.53 0.46
CA SER A 217 -20.92 51.76 0.89
C SER A 217 -19.88 51.50 -0.20
N HIS A 218 -20.31 51.15 -1.41
CA HIS A 218 -19.43 50.86 -2.54
C HIS A 218 -19.05 52.18 -3.25
N ASN A 219 -18.01 52.15 -4.09
CA ASN A 219 -17.61 53.31 -4.90
C ASN A 219 -18.63 53.60 -6.03
N THR A 220 -19.80 54.09 -5.66
CA THR A 220 -20.94 54.38 -6.53
C THR A 220 -21.50 55.77 -6.24
N SER A 221 -22.04 56.42 -7.26
CA SER A 221 -22.80 57.66 -7.11
C SER A 221 -24.28 57.42 -6.73
N LEU A 222 -24.70 56.15 -6.58
CA LEU A 222 -26.06 55.82 -6.18
C LEU A 222 -26.34 56.31 -4.78
N SER A 223 -27.42 57.07 -4.64
CA SER A 223 -28.02 57.39 -3.35
C SER A 223 -29.51 57.60 -3.56
N GLN A 224 -30.31 57.34 -2.53
CA GLN A 224 -31.73 57.69 -2.53
C GLN A 224 -32.08 58.43 -1.26
N THR A 225 -32.94 59.42 -1.39
CA THR A 225 -33.46 60.20 -0.27
C THR A 225 -34.91 59.85 -0.08
N ILE A 226 -35.27 59.42 1.13
CA ILE A 226 -36.63 59.09 1.50
C ILE A 226 -37.12 60.05 2.57
N VAL A 227 -38.42 60.32 2.55
CA VAL A 227 -39.09 61.11 3.58
C VAL A 227 -40.17 60.24 4.22
N ILE A 228 -40.13 60.17 5.54
CA ILE A 228 -41.10 59.46 6.36
C ILE A 228 -41.81 60.47 7.27
N GLU A 229 -43.13 60.45 7.24
CA GLU A 229 -43.99 61.30 8.05
C GLU A 229 -44.47 60.55 9.29
N VAL A 230 -44.26 61.13 10.46
CA VAL A 230 -44.86 60.69 11.72
C VAL A 230 -46.09 61.55 12.01
N THR A 231 -47.25 60.92 12.03
CA THR A 231 -48.53 61.58 12.30
C THR A 231 -49.06 61.23 13.68
N ALA A 232 -49.89 62.12 14.25
CA ALA A 232 -50.58 61.82 15.48
C ALA A 232 -51.57 60.65 15.26
N PRO A 233 -51.75 59.76 16.23
CA PRO A 233 -52.76 58.71 16.15
C PRO A 233 -54.15 59.29 15.96
N VAL A 234 -54.86 58.76 14.96
CA VAL A 234 -56.24 59.17 14.68
C VAL A 234 -57.21 58.13 15.22
N ILE A 235 -58.36 58.59 15.71
CA ILE A 235 -59.43 57.72 16.19
C ILE A 235 -60.37 57.45 15.03
N ARG A 236 -60.60 56.18 14.72
CA ARG A 236 -61.55 55.79 13.70
C ARG A 236 -62.98 56.06 14.17
N LYS A 237 -63.75 56.79 13.37
CA LYS A 237 -65.19 56.99 13.58
C LYS A 237 -66.00 55.91 12.84
N ALA A 238 -67.21 55.64 13.34
CA ALA A 238 -68.27 54.92 12.63
C ALA A 238 -69.46 55.87 12.49
N GLY A 239 -69.61 56.48 11.31
CA GLY A 239 -70.50 57.63 11.13
C GLY A 239 -70.04 58.83 11.97
N SER A 240 -70.95 59.40 12.76
CA SER A 240 -70.66 60.56 13.63
C SER A 240 -70.09 60.20 15.01
N VAL A 241 -69.94 58.91 15.34
CA VAL A 241 -69.56 58.44 16.68
C VAL A 241 -68.18 57.75 16.66
N MET A 242 -67.43 57.86 17.76
CA MET A 242 -66.16 57.14 17.94
C MET A 242 -66.40 55.63 18.00
N ARG A 243 -65.55 54.86 17.29
CA ARG A 243 -65.63 53.40 17.30
C ARG A 243 -64.77 52.83 18.42
N PHE A 244 -65.38 52.06 19.31
CA PHE A 244 -64.69 51.27 20.34
C PHE A 244 -64.51 49.81 19.87
N LEU A 245 -63.43 49.18 20.33
CA LEU A 245 -63.24 47.73 20.31
C LEU A 245 -63.98 47.10 21.51
N SER A 246 -64.08 45.77 21.53
CA SER A 246 -64.64 45.03 22.66
C SER A 246 -63.97 45.44 23.98
N GLY A 247 -64.78 45.69 25.02
CA GLY A 247 -64.32 46.16 26.32
C GLY A 247 -64.01 47.67 26.40
N SER A 248 -64.69 48.50 25.62
CA SER A 248 -64.55 49.98 25.63
C SER A 248 -63.14 50.50 25.30
N ARG A 249 -62.33 49.68 24.61
CA ARG A 249 -60.96 50.04 24.23
C ARG A 249 -60.96 50.83 22.94
N ILE A 250 -60.16 51.90 22.86
CA ILE A 250 -60.02 52.70 21.64
C ILE A 250 -58.89 52.12 20.78
N ARG A 251 -59.16 51.86 19.49
CA ARG A 251 -58.11 51.59 18.50
C ARG A 251 -57.61 52.92 17.92
N LYS A 252 -56.35 53.25 18.21
CA LYS A 252 -55.61 54.28 17.49
C LYS A 252 -55.19 53.71 16.12
N VAL A 253 -55.41 54.46 15.05
CA VAL A 253 -54.96 54.14 13.68
C VAL A 253 -53.83 55.09 13.33
#